data_AF-A0A7X6Y722-F1
#
_entry.id   AF-A0A7X6Y722-F1
#
_cell.length_a   1.000
_cell.length_b   1.000
_cell.length_c   1.000
_cell.angle_alpha   90.00
_cell.angle_beta   90.00
_cell.angle_gamma   90.00
#
_symmetry.space_group_name_H-M   'P 1'
#
loop_
_entity.id
_entity.type
_entity.pdbx_description
1 polymer ?
#
loop_
_entity_poly.entity_id
_entity_poly.type
_entity_poly.pdbx_seq_one_letter_code
_entity_poly.pdbx_strand_id
1 'polypeptide(L)'
;QFEKANLAKEVERFGMPGYAPTQGHIPSGVPFVGFAREMLMDGRINKAMIVGKGSLFLGRLTNLFDGVSFIMEKNSGAVASGFDQEQVRQMIAEAMRELAQKIKGE
;
A
#
# COMPACT_ATOMS: atom_id res chain seq x y z
N GLN A 1 -18.29 12.81 -26.10
CA GLN A 1 -17.25 12.75 -27.15
C GLN A 1 -16.53 14.08 -27.13
N PHE A 2 -15.19 14.12 -27.05
CA PHE A 2 -14.44 15.37 -26.97
C PHE A 2 -14.09 15.88 -28.37
N GLU A 3 -14.16 17.20 -28.56
CA GLU A 3 -13.62 17.82 -29.77
C GLU A 3 -12.10 17.82 -29.74
N LYS A 4 -11.46 17.48 -30.86
CA LYS A 4 -10.00 17.38 -30.98
C LYS A 4 -9.28 18.67 -30.58
N ALA A 5 -9.90 19.83 -30.84
CA ALA A 5 -9.37 21.14 -30.47
C ALA A 5 -9.30 21.35 -28.94
N ASN A 6 -10.17 20.67 -28.18
CA ASN A 6 -10.23 20.78 -26.71
C ASN A 6 -9.42 19.70 -25.99
N LEU A 7 -8.74 18.81 -26.73
CA LEU A 7 -8.05 17.66 -26.15
C LEU A 7 -7.04 18.06 -25.05
N ALA A 8 -6.26 19.12 -25.25
CA ALA A 8 -5.29 19.59 -24.26
C ALA A 8 -5.96 20.05 -22.95
N LYS A 9 -7.10 20.77 -23.05
CA LYS A 9 -7.86 21.24 -21.88
C LYS A 9 -8.48 20.08 -21.10
N GLU A 10 -8.96 19.07 -21.80
CA GLU A 10 -9.51 17.88 -21.18
C GLU A 10 -8.42 17.04 -20.49
N VAL A 11 -7.25 16.89 -21.13
CA VAL A 11 -6.07 16.27 -20.49
C VAL A 11 -5.63 17.04 -19.25
N GLU A 12 -5.70 18.37 -19.23
CA GLU A 12 -5.40 19.16 -18.03
C GLU A 12 -6.45 18.95 -16.92
N ARG A 13 -7.73 18.85 -17.29
CA ARG A 13 -8.86 18.73 -16.36
C ARG A 13 -8.88 17.42 -15.57
N PHE A 14 -8.61 16.29 -16.22
CA PHE A 14 -8.62 14.96 -15.59
C PHE A 14 -7.28 14.24 -15.64
N GLY A 15 -6.25 14.89 -16.18
CA GLY A 15 -4.89 14.36 -16.16
C GLY A 15 -4.37 14.26 -14.74
N MET A 16 -3.54 13.26 -14.52
CA MET A 16 -2.86 13.07 -13.25
C MET A 16 -1.45 13.65 -13.36
N PRO A 17 -1.09 14.71 -12.60
CA PRO A 17 0.28 15.19 -12.52
C PRO A 17 1.25 14.04 -12.17
N GLY A 18 2.36 13.94 -12.90
CA GLY A 18 3.33 12.85 -12.74
C GLY A 18 2.98 11.55 -13.49
N TYR A 19 1.80 11.43 -14.11
CA TYR A 19 1.51 10.30 -15.00
C TYR A 19 2.07 10.57 -16.40
N ALA A 20 3.06 9.76 -16.81
CA ALA A 20 3.68 9.84 -18.14
C ALA A 20 3.12 8.73 -19.06
N PRO A 21 2.15 9.02 -19.95
CA PRO A 21 1.50 7.99 -20.77
C PRO A 21 2.38 7.41 -21.88
N THR A 22 3.54 8.01 -22.17
CA THR A 22 4.41 7.67 -23.31
C THR A 22 5.66 6.85 -22.95
N GLN A 23 5.93 6.62 -21.66
CA GLN A 23 7.11 5.86 -21.23
C GLN A 23 6.75 4.38 -21.02
N GLY A 24 6.76 3.61 -22.10
CA GLY A 24 6.29 2.21 -22.14
C GLY A 24 7.08 1.18 -21.31
N HIS A 25 8.07 1.58 -20.50
CA HIS A 25 8.93 0.64 -19.74
C HIS A 25 9.43 1.16 -18.37
N ILE A 26 9.28 2.45 -18.06
CA ILE A 26 9.63 2.99 -16.73
C ILE A 26 8.37 2.92 -15.87
N PRO A 27 8.44 2.52 -14.59
CA PRO A 27 7.25 2.36 -13.75
C PRO A 27 6.48 3.69 -13.68
N SER A 28 5.42 3.81 -14.49
CA SER A 28 4.63 5.03 -14.65
C SER A 28 3.95 5.47 -13.35
N GLY A 29 3.81 4.54 -12.40
CA GLY A 29 3.36 4.84 -11.04
C GLY A 29 4.43 5.46 -10.13
N VAL A 30 5.74 5.26 -10.38
CA VAL A 30 6.81 5.78 -9.51
C VAL A 30 6.87 7.31 -9.53
N PRO A 31 6.83 8.00 -10.69
CA PRO A 31 6.78 9.47 -10.70
C PRO A 31 5.55 10.05 -10.00
N PHE A 32 4.45 9.29 -9.92
CA PHE A 32 3.26 9.72 -9.17
C PHE A 32 3.44 9.65 -7.64
N VAL A 33 4.39 8.86 -7.11
CA VAL A 33 4.57 8.66 -5.66
C VAL A 33 4.80 9.98 -4.91
N GLY A 34 5.57 10.91 -5.47
CA GLY A 34 5.81 12.23 -4.86
C GLY A 34 4.52 13.03 -4.70
N PHE A 35 3.75 13.16 -5.78
CA PHE A 35 2.45 13.84 -5.77
C PHE A 35 1.43 13.12 -4.88
N ALA A 36 1.40 11.79 -4.89
CA ALA A 36 0.52 10.99 -4.05
C ALA A 36 0.79 11.25 -2.57
N ARG A 37 2.07 11.34 -2.16
CA ARG A 37 2.46 11.69 -0.79
C ARG A 37 1.92 13.06 -0.39
N GLU A 38 2.10 14.09 -1.23
CA GLU A 38 1.60 15.44 -0.95
C GLU A 38 0.07 15.42 -0.80
N MET A 39 -0.65 14.79 -1.74
CA MET A 39 -2.11 14.66 -1.67
C MET A 39 -2.59 13.91 -0.41
N LEU A 40 -1.88 12.87 0.03
CA LEU A 40 -2.17 12.15 1.28
C LEU A 40 -1.92 13.00 2.52
N MET A 41 -0.85 13.80 2.53
CA MET A 41 -0.52 14.66 3.66
C MET A 41 -1.49 15.84 3.78
N ASP A 42 -1.90 16.41 2.65
CA ASP A 42 -2.90 17.48 2.54
C ASP A 42 -4.34 17.00 2.76
N GLY A 43 -4.57 15.68 2.89
CA GLY A 43 -5.91 15.10 3.07
C GLY A 43 -6.80 15.14 1.82
N ARG A 44 -6.22 15.39 0.64
CA ARG A 44 -6.94 15.40 -0.65
C ARG A 44 -7.34 13.98 -1.08
N ILE A 45 -6.55 12.99 -0.68
CA ILE A 45 -6.84 11.57 -0.84
C ILE A 45 -6.51 10.83 0.46
N ASN A 46 -7.19 9.71 0.72
CA ASN A 46 -6.93 8.89 1.92
C ASN A 46 -5.95 7.74 1.63
N LYS A 47 -5.98 7.23 0.40
CA LYS A 47 -5.23 6.07 -0.05
C LYS A 47 -4.90 6.22 -1.53
N ALA A 48 -3.75 5.70 -1.96
CA ALA A 48 -3.40 5.55 -3.37
C ALA A 48 -2.95 4.10 -3.62
N MET A 49 -3.47 3.46 -4.67
CA MET A 49 -3.05 2.13 -5.09
C MET A 49 -2.26 2.23 -6.39
N ILE A 50 -1.04 1.70 -6.39
CA ILE A 50 -0.19 1.60 -7.57
C ILE A 50 -0.20 0.13 -7.98
N VAL A 51 -0.68 -0.16 -9.19
CA VAL A 51 -0.74 -1.51 -9.73
C VAL A 51 0.43 -1.73 -10.68
N GLY A 52 1.34 -2.61 -10.28
CA GLY A 52 2.44 -3.05 -11.13
C GLY A 52 1.94 -4.03 -12.18
N LYS A 53 2.06 -3.66 -13.45
CA LYS A 53 1.85 -4.58 -14.56
C LYS A 53 3.19 -5.16 -14.99
N GLY A 54 3.41 -6.43 -14.66
CA GLY A 54 4.60 -7.17 -15.09
C GLY A 54 4.58 -7.53 -16.58
N SER A 55 5.76 -7.80 -17.13
CA SER A 55 5.98 -8.30 -18.48
C SER A 55 6.03 -9.83 -18.48
N LEU A 56 5.14 -10.44 -19.25
CA LEU A 56 5.15 -11.90 -19.44
C LEU A 56 6.44 -12.41 -20.09
N PHE A 57 7.20 -11.54 -20.76
CA PHE A 57 8.47 -11.88 -21.41
C PHE A 57 9.66 -11.67 -20.48
N LEU A 58 9.73 -10.53 -19.80
CA LEU A 58 10.91 -10.17 -19.00
C LEU A 58 11.03 -11.05 -17.76
N GLY A 59 9.92 -11.36 -17.08
CA GLY A 59 9.91 -12.30 -15.97
C GLY A 59 10.43 -13.69 -16.35
N ARG A 60 10.16 -14.16 -17.58
CA ARG A 60 10.65 -15.45 -18.09
C ARG A 60 12.14 -15.43 -18.47
N LEU A 61 12.66 -14.30 -18.93
CA LEU A 61 14.05 -14.15 -19.35
C LEU A 61 15.01 -13.91 -18.19
N THR A 62 14.55 -13.24 -17.14
CA THR A 62 15.41 -12.75 -16.05
C THR A 62 15.26 -13.53 -14.74
N ASN A 63 14.17 -14.30 -14.58
CA ASN A 63 13.81 -14.92 -13.31
C ASN A 63 13.72 -13.91 -12.13
N LEU A 64 13.48 -12.63 -12.45
CA LEU A 64 13.27 -11.54 -11.51
C LEU A 64 11.81 -11.08 -11.55
N PHE A 65 11.33 -10.50 -10.45
CA PHE A 65 10.05 -9.80 -10.44
C PHE A 65 10.16 -8.49 -11.22
N ASP A 66 9.21 -8.25 -12.12
CA ASP A 66 9.21 -7.11 -13.04
C ASP A 66 8.02 -6.16 -12.83
N GLY A 67 7.27 -6.36 -11.76
CA GLY A 67 6.19 -5.48 -11.33
C GLY A 67 5.90 -5.68 -9.85
N VAL A 68 5.64 -4.57 -9.15
CA VAL A 68 5.19 -4.58 -7.76
C VAL A 68 3.94 -3.73 -7.65
N SER A 69 2.94 -4.25 -6.94
CA SER A 69 1.74 -3.50 -6.57
C SER A 69 1.83 -3.13 -5.10
N PHE A 70 1.45 -1.90 -4.76
CA PHE A 70 1.48 -1.42 -3.39
C PHE A 70 0.41 -0.35 -3.15
N ILE A 71 0.08 -0.14 -1.87
CA ILE A 71 -0.86 0.87 -1.41
C ILE A 71 -0.07 1.88 -0.57
N MET A 72 -0.36 3.15 -0.76
CA MET A 72 0.16 4.25 0.04
C MET A 72 -0.97 4.82 0.89
N GLU A 73 -0.71 4.95 2.18
CA GLU A 73 -1.64 5.53 3.16
C GLU A 73 -0.86 6.43 4.11
N LYS A 74 -1.53 7.43 4.67
CA LYS A 74 -0.94 8.25 5.73
C LYS A 74 -0.71 7.36 6.95
N ASN A 75 0.52 7.35 7.48
CA ASN A 75 0.82 6.62 8.70
C ASN A 75 -0.09 7.13 9.84
N SER A 76 -0.74 6.22 10.56
CA SER A 76 -1.65 6.56 11.66
C SER A 76 -0.93 7.23 12.84
N GLY A 77 0.41 7.16 12.89
CA GLY A 77 1.19 7.65 14.01
C GLY A 77 1.01 6.81 15.28
N ALA A 78 0.24 5.72 15.20
CA ALA A 78 0.11 4.76 16.29
C ALA A 78 1.45 4.05 16.45
N VAL A 79 2.20 4.45 17.47
CA VAL A 79 3.31 3.64 17.96
C VAL A 79 2.67 2.41 18.56
N ALA A 80 2.84 1.24 17.93
CA ALA A 80 2.45 -0.02 18.56
C ALA A 80 3.09 -0.01 19.95
N SER A 81 2.27 -0.06 21.00
CA SER A 81 2.76 -0.26 22.36
C SER A 81 3.69 -1.47 22.29
N GLY A 82 4.97 -1.24 22.59
CA GLY A 82 6.01 -2.25 22.42
C GLY A 82 5.56 -3.57 23.05
N PHE A 83 5.99 -4.68 22.44
CA PHE A 83 5.66 -6.03 22.90
C PHE A 83 5.96 -6.18 24.39
N ASP A 84 4.92 -6.18 25.23
CA ASP A 84 5.04 -6.29 26.68
C ASP A 84 5.13 -7.76 27.08
N GLN A 85 6.36 -8.24 27.26
CA GLN A 85 6.63 -9.61 27.69
C GLN A 85 5.99 -9.94 29.03
N GLU A 86 5.82 -8.97 29.94
CA GLU A 86 5.21 -9.21 31.25
C GLU A 86 3.70 -9.43 31.12
N GLN A 87 3.03 -8.66 30.26
CA GLN A 87 1.61 -8.84 29.98
C GLN A 87 1.33 -10.20 29.34
N VAL A 88 2.18 -10.65 28.41
CA VAL A 88 2.08 -11.99 27.80
C VAL A 88 2.32 -13.09 28.84
N ARG A 89 3.29 -12.93 29.74
CA ARG A 89 3.54 -13.89 30.83
C ARG A 89 2.35 -14.03 31.77
N GLN A 90 1.70 -12.92 32.13
CA GLN A 90 0.49 -12.94 32.95
C GLN A 90 -0.65 -13.68 32.27
N MET A 91 -0.91 -13.41 30.99
CA MET A 91 -1.95 -14.12 30.22
C MET A 91 -1.70 -15.63 30.16
N ILE A 92 -0.44 -16.05 29.94
CA ILE A 92 -0.07 -17.47 29.94
C ILE A 92 -0.29 -18.08 31.33
N ALA A 93 0.08 -17.38 32.40
CA ALA A 93 -0.08 -17.86 33.76
C ALA A 93 -1.56 -18.02 34.15
N GLU A 94 -2.43 -17.11 33.71
CA GLU A 94 -3.88 -17.21 33.90
C GLU A 94 -4.46 -18.40 33.14
N ALA A 95 -4.13 -18.55 31.85
CA ALA A 95 -4.58 -19.68 31.04
C ALA A 95 -4.14 -21.04 31.64
N MET A 96 -2.93 -21.11 32.19
CA MET A 96 -2.44 -22.32 32.87
C MET A 96 -3.20 -22.61 34.18
N ARG A 97 -3.60 -21.57 34.93
CA ARG A 97 -4.45 -21.76 36.12
C ARG A 97 -5.85 -22.23 35.76
N GLU A 98 -6.46 -21.64 34.74
CA GLU A 98 -7.78 -22.08 34.25
C GLU A 98 -7.76 -23.52 33.75
N LEU A 99 -6.71 -23.90 33.02
CA LEU A 99 -6.52 -25.27 32.57
C LEU A 99 -6.37 -26.23 33.76
N ALA A 100 -5.55 -25.87 34.74
CA ALA A 100 -5.37 -26.68 35.94
C ALA A 100 -6.68 -26.84 36.74
N GLN A 101 -7.51 -25.79 36.83
CA GLN A 101 -8.81 -25.87 37.48
C GLN A 101 -9.78 -26.78 36.72
N LYS A 102 -9.78 -26.75 35.39
CA LYS A 102 -10.59 -27.66 34.57
C LYS A 102 -10.17 -29.11 34.70
N ILE A 103 -8.86 -29.38 34.78
CA ILE A 103 -8.32 -30.75 34.97
C ILE A 103 -8.58 -31.26 36.39
N LYS A 104 -8.61 -30.40 37.41
CA LYS A 104 -8.91 -30.79 38.81
C LYS A 104 -10.41 -30.96 39.13
N GLY A 105 -11.28 -30.51 38.21
CA GLY A 105 -12.73 -30.61 38.33
C GLY A 105 -13.33 -31.85 37.67
N GLU A 106 -12.50 -32.70 37.06
CA GLU A 106 -12.76 -34.11 36.74
C GLU A 106 -12.12 -35.02 37.81
#